data_AF-A0A843LEY7-F1
#
_entry.id   AF-A0A843LEY7-F1
#
_cell.length_a   1.000
_cell.length_b   1.000
_cell.length_c   1.000
_cell.angle_alpha   90.00
_cell.angle_beta   90.00
_cell.angle_gamma   90.00
#
_symmetry.space_group_name_H-M   'P 1'
#
loop_
_entity.id
_entity.type
_entity.pdbx_description
1 polymer ?
#
loop_
_entity_poly.entity_id
_entity_poly.type
_entity_poly.pdbx_seq_one_letter_code
_entity_poly.pdbx_strand_id
1 'polypeptide(L)'
;MRAVINGREKELPAGATVAQAIEGEPYLPGSSVALIRPMDAQRKLTNEYMVKTPRGCFIIELNDSRYAEAWKTLYHNVVGRSLRWQTSKLHAFGSFPTQFEKGRGVSHYRRYDCFFALGGYDVSTTYVMIARSDMDEDLGLMDAAFGRVTRGRYVLDLLQEGDVIEGIEPVVLRLTSKDALTVTDLNVPVEDGMLIETYVGVKLDDRSPLCCEHFLVVTSEGSLSIDEKGFSYTASEANLDTSLGQEYSDVRRPGTVTVRHRGYQNGKIYFYNEVRQLNRSHNIVGTVTNGNDLMRLVPVKGSVLVQPDPVRIMTIGKTQAEAQAFLASLGKEQRRTGDTSDDAIVVEQEPELTIYAAKEKGIETMGVPKEKVYAVTLDPEGSPWTVRYFRKITGLDHKPIGTMKVHFTFEGMPMITFEGDSLLAADLYPERQFEQQSIKGDMAITNMSRPQRGLIGIRLEESEEFGPTGEEPHGANMLGRLIGDLDALMDGIQEGDIIYIRPATAEEAVGPRKKMGQKKKASAGKRAVNKSEEG
;
A
#
# COMPACT_ATOMS: atom_id res chain seq x y z
N MET A 1 3.83 -32.35 -2.52
CA MET A 1 4.40 -31.24 -3.33
C MET A 1 5.00 -30.23 -2.38
N ARG A 2 5.96 -29.43 -2.84
CA ARG A 2 6.61 -28.38 -2.04
C ARG A 2 6.24 -27.02 -2.59
N ALA A 3 6.02 -26.05 -1.71
CA ALA A 3 5.85 -24.65 -2.07
C ALA A 3 6.67 -23.80 -1.10
N VAL A 4 7.01 -22.58 -1.51
CA VAL A 4 7.67 -21.60 -0.63
C VAL A 4 6.66 -20.52 -0.29
N ILE A 5 6.23 -20.42 0.96
CA ILE A 5 5.28 -19.40 1.41
C ILE A 5 6.03 -18.39 2.27
N ASN A 6 6.01 -17.11 1.89
CA ASN A 6 6.72 -16.02 2.57
C ASN A 6 8.20 -16.35 2.85
N GLY A 7 8.86 -16.98 1.87
CA GLY A 7 10.26 -17.41 1.97
C GLY A 7 10.53 -18.71 2.73
N ARG A 8 9.50 -19.42 3.21
CA ARG A 8 9.63 -20.68 3.95
C ARG A 8 9.09 -21.87 3.16
N GLU A 9 9.85 -22.96 3.09
CA GLU A 9 9.39 -24.20 2.44
C GLU A 9 8.29 -24.87 3.28
N LYS A 10 7.21 -25.31 2.61
CA LYS A 10 6.11 -26.07 3.19
C LYS A 10 5.78 -27.27 2.32
N GLU A 11 5.61 -28.43 2.96
CA GLU A 11 5.10 -29.63 2.28
C GLU A 11 3.58 -29.60 2.27
N LEU A 12 3.01 -29.85 1.10
CA LEU A 12 1.56 -29.82 0.86
C LEU A 12 1.08 -31.11 0.18
N PRO A 13 -0.16 -31.55 0.45
CA PRO A 13 -0.81 -32.60 -0.31
C PRO A 13 -0.88 -32.27 -1.81
N ALA A 14 -0.90 -33.29 -2.66
CA ALA A 14 -1.08 -33.07 -4.09
C ALA A 14 -2.46 -32.44 -4.37
N GLY A 15 -2.48 -31.37 -5.18
CA GLY A 15 -3.72 -30.63 -5.49
C GLY A 15 -4.17 -29.69 -4.37
N ALA A 16 -3.31 -29.35 -3.40
CA ALA A 16 -3.62 -28.40 -2.36
C ALA A 16 -4.01 -27.03 -2.95
N THR A 17 -4.94 -26.33 -2.28
CA THR A 17 -5.34 -24.97 -2.65
C THR A 17 -4.47 -23.92 -1.97
N VAL A 18 -4.51 -22.68 -2.46
CA VAL A 18 -3.83 -21.55 -1.81
C VAL A 18 -4.31 -21.41 -0.36
N ALA A 19 -5.60 -21.59 -0.08
CA ALA A 19 -6.15 -21.54 1.28
C ALA A 19 -5.45 -22.51 2.24
N GLN A 20 -5.18 -23.74 1.79
CA GLN A 20 -4.46 -24.74 2.57
C GLN A 20 -2.97 -24.40 2.68
N ALA A 21 -2.38 -23.87 1.61
CA ALA A 21 -0.97 -23.49 1.58
C ALA A 21 -0.65 -22.39 2.60
N ILE A 22 -1.52 -21.39 2.71
CA ILE A 22 -1.33 -20.22 3.58
C ILE A 22 -1.87 -20.41 5.00
N GLU A 23 -2.36 -21.61 5.35
CA GLU A 23 -2.82 -21.88 6.71
C GLU A 23 -1.69 -21.65 7.73
N GLY A 24 -1.96 -20.80 8.73
CA GLY A 24 -1.00 -20.36 9.74
C GLY A 24 -0.12 -19.17 9.33
N GLU A 25 -0.21 -18.70 8.08
CA GLU A 25 0.52 -17.54 7.58
C GLU A 25 -0.29 -16.24 7.74
N PRO A 26 0.36 -15.07 7.84
CA PRO A 26 -0.35 -13.80 7.89
C PRO A 26 -1.19 -13.59 6.62
N TYR A 27 -2.49 -13.39 6.82
CA TYR A 27 -3.43 -13.09 5.74
C TYR A 27 -4.65 -12.35 6.30
N LEU A 28 -5.10 -11.34 5.56
CA LEU A 28 -6.34 -10.62 5.83
C LEU A 28 -7.34 -10.90 4.70
N PRO A 29 -8.59 -11.31 4.99
CA PRO A 29 -9.58 -11.60 3.96
C PRO A 29 -9.77 -10.43 2.98
N GLY A 30 -9.68 -10.73 1.69
CA GLY A 30 -9.80 -9.73 0.61
C GLY A 30 -8.47 -9.11 0.18
N SER A 31 -7.38 -9.35 0.91
CA SER A 31 -6.04 -8.99 0.45
C SER A 31 -5.58 -9.88 -0.70
N SER A 32 -4.72 -9.34 -1.55
CA SER A 32 -4.15 -10.03 -2.70
C SER A 32 -3.03 -10.96 -2.23
N VAL A 33 -2.98 -12.17 -2.80
CA VAL A 33 -1.90 -13.15 -2.61
C VAL A 33 -1.18 -13.33 -3.94
N ALA A 34 0.14 -13.19 -3.94
CA ALA A 34 0.93 -13.40 -5.15
C ALA A 34 1.30 -14.87 -5.28
N LEU A 35 1.07 -15.42 -6.48
CA LEU A 35 1.46 -16.77 -6.88
C LEU A 35 2.50 -16.64 -7.97
N ILE A 36 3.70 -17.19 -7.75
CA ILE A 36 4.83 -17.08 -8.66
C ILE A 36 5.32 -18.50 -8.96
N ARG A 37 5.32 -18.88 -10.23
CA ARG A 37 5.83 -20.20 -10.65
C ARG A 37 7.35 -20.28 -10.46
N PRO A 38 7.90 -21.47 -10.17
CA PRO A 38 9.34 -21.65 -9.97
C PRO A 38 10.17 -21.21 -11.19
N MET A 39 11.36 -20.67 -10.94
CA MET A 39 12.25 -20.14 -11.99
C MET A 39 12.59 -21.15 -13.09
N ASP A 40 12.66 -22.46 -12.80
CA ASP A 40 12.94 -23.47 -13.83
C ASP A 40 11.76 -23.69 -14.79
N ALA A 41 10.53 -23.39 -14.37
CA ALA A 41 9.37 -23.33 -15.27
C ALA A 41 9.41 -22.04 -16.12
N GLN A 42 9.83 -20.92 -15.53
CA GLN A 42 9.98 -19.63 -16.24
C GLN A 42 11.12 -19.66 -17.27
N ARG A 43 12.23 -20.31 -16.96
CA ARG A 43 13.39 -20.50 -17.87
C ARG A 43 13.04 -21.29 -19.13
N LYS A 44 12.10 -22.23 -19.04
CA LYS A 44 11.60 -23.00 -20.21
C LYS A 44 10.70 -22.16 -21.13
N LEU A 45 10.18 -21.03 -20.64
CA LEU A 45 9.22 -20.18 -21.34
C LEU A 45 9.87 -18.95 -22.00
N THR A 46 11.12 -18.60 -21.68
CA THR A 46 11.78 -17.46 -22.33
C THR A 46 12.37 -17.83 -23.69
N ASN A 47 12.22 -16.89 -24.62
CA ASN A 47 12.82 -16.94 -25.95
C ASN A 47 14.05 -16.02 -26.04
N GLU A 48 14.46 -15.32 -24.99
CA GLU A 48 15.68 -14.49 -25.00
C GLU A 48 16.81 -15.13 -24.19
N TYR A 49 18.03 -15.11 -24.74
CA TYR A 49 19.24 -15.67 -24.12
C TYR A 49 20.38 -14.66 -24.19
N MET A 50 20.97 -14.31 -23.05
CA MET A 50 22.15 -13.46 -22.97
C MET A 50 23.41 -14.32 -23.05
N VAL A 51 24.23 -14.06 -24.06
CA VAL A 51 25.52 -14.69 -24.28
C VAL A 51 26.61 -13.77 -23.73
N LYS A 52 27.42 -14.29 -22.80
CA LYS A 52 28.55 -13.61 -22.17
C LYS A 52 29.85 -14.02 -22.85
N THR A 53 30.67 -13.02 -23.19
CA THR A 53 31.99 -13.21 -23.81
C THR A 53 32.99 -12.24 -23.17
N PRO A 54 34.31 -12.47 -23.33
CA PRO A 54 35.34 -11.55 -22.85
C PRO A 54 35.23 -10.13 -23.42
N ARG A 55 34.50 -9.96 -24.53
CA ARG A 55 34.33 -8.69 -25.26
C ARG A 55 33.00 -7.98 -24.96
N GLY A 56 32.19 -8.53 -24.06
CA GLY A 56 30.88 -8.00 -23.69
C GLY A 56 29.77 -9.03 -23.84
N CYS A 57 28.53 -8.57 -23.70
CA CYS A 57 27.33 -9.41 -23.74
C CYS A 57 26.41 -9.03 -24.91
N PHE A 58 25.79 -10.03 -25.52
CA PHE A 58 24.74 -9.83 -26.52
C PHE A 58 23.54 -10.74 -26.25
N ILE A 59 22.36 -10.39 -26.79
CA ILE A 59 21.11 -11.14 -26.57
C ILE A 59 20.66 -11.76 -27.88
N ILE A 60 20.37 -13.05 -27.84
CA ILE A 60 19.72 -13.82 -28.90
C ILE A 60 18.24 -13.95 -28.56
N GLU A 61 17.37 -13.55 -29.48
CA GLU A 61 15.94 -13.87 -29.44
C GLU A 61 15.67 -15.07 -30.35
N LEU A 62 15.03 -16.11 -29.81
CA LEU A 62 14.70 -17.35 -30.50
C LEU A 62 13.49 -17.15 -31.43
N ASN A 63 13.50 -17.86 -32.56
CA ASN A 63 12.36 -17.94 -33.46
C ASN A 63 11.46 -19.15 -33.12
N ASP A 64 10.38 -19.36 -33.88
CA ASP A 64 9.45 -20.49 -33.66
C ASP A 64 9.88 -21.79 -34.37
N SER A 65 11.18 -21.95 -34.68
CA SER A 65 11.66 -23.14 -35.42
C SER A 65 11.92 -24.34 -34.51
N ARG A 66 12.01 -25.55 -35.10
CA ARG A 66 12.48 -26.75 -34.40
C ARG A 66 13.89 -26.60 -33.80
N TYR A 67 14.72 -25.76 -34.41
CA TYR A 67 16.09 -25.51 -33.94
C TYR A 67 16.13 -24.55 -32.76
N ALA A 68 15.14 -23.66 -32.60
CA ALA A 68 14.95 -22.87 -31.38
C ALA A 68 14.63 -23.77 -30.18
N GLU A 69 13.75 -24.75 -30.35
CA GLU A 69 13.48 -25.75 -29.31
C GLU A 69 14.72 -26.59 -28.99
N ALA A 70 15.50 -26.97 -30.02
CA ALA A 70 16.78 -27.63 -29.80
C ALA A 70 17.75 -26.73 -29.02
N TRP A 71 17.85 -25.44 -29.34
CA TRP A 71 18.71 -24.49 -28.64
C TRP A 71 18.42 -24.45 -27.14
N LYS A 72 17.16 -24.45 -26.72
CA LYS A 72 16.75 -24.47 -25.29
C LYS A 72 17.35 -25.63 -24.50
N THR A 73 17.73 -26.71 -25.17
CA THR A 73 18.41 -27.87 -24.56
C THR A 73 19.92 -27.89 -24.80
N LEU A 74 20.39 -27.36 -25.93
CA LEU A 74 21.77 -27.52 -26.39
C LEU A 74 22.70 -26.37 -25.99
N TYR A 75 22.19 -25.21 -25.58
CA TYR A 75 23.03 -24.04 -25.32
C TYR A 75 24.14 -24.31 -24.26
N HIS A 76 23.90 -25.21 -23.31
CA HIS A 76 24.91 -25.64 -22.34
C HIS A 76 26.15 -26.26 -22.99
N ASN A 77 26.01 -26.95 -24.13
CA ASN A 77 27.12 -27.57 -24.86
C ASN A 77 27.98 -26.53 -25.61
N VAL A 78 27.44 -25.32 -25.78
CA VAL A 78 28.07 -24.17 -26.44
C VAL A 78 28.88 -23.36 -25.44
N VAL A 79 28.51 -23.38 -24.15
CA VAL A 79 29.28 -22.74 -23.07
C VAL A 79 30.68 -23.36 -23.01
N GLY A 80 31.70 -22.50 -22.93
CA GLY A 80 33.11 -22.87 -22.97
C GLY A 80 33.66 -23.16 -24.38
N ARG A 81 32.84 -23.10 -25.44
CA ARG A 81 33.33 -23.22 -26.82
C ARG A 81 33.91 -21.89 -27.29
N SER A 82 35.03 -21.97 -27.99
CA SER A 82 35.70 -20.82 -28.60
C SER A 82 35.09 -20.48 -29.96
N LEU A 83 35.20 -19.21 -30.36
CA LEU A 83 35.10 -18.78 -31.75
C LEU A 83 36.24 -19.44 -32.53
N ARG A 84 35.92 -20.52 -33.25
CA ARG A 84 36.92 -21.35 -33.93
C ARG A 84 37.48 -20.70 -35.16
N TRP A 85 36.61 -20.02 -35.90
CA TRP A 85 36.96 -19.27 -37.08
C TRP A 85 35.91 -18.19 -37.33
N GLN A 86 36.32 -17.14 -38.03
CA GLN A 86 35.43 -16.09 -38.49
C GLN A 86 35.74 -15.68 -39.93
N THR A 87 34.76 -15.12 -40.61
CA THR A 87 34.91 -14.51 -41.93
C THR A 87 34.27 -13.12 -41.93
N SER A 88 34.33 -12.44 -43.06
CA SER A 88 33.53 -11.24 -43.28
C SER A 88 32.02 -11.51 -43.20
N LYS A 89 31.59 -12.76 -43.47
CA LYS A 89 30.17 -13.13 -43.53
C LYS A 89 29.62 -13.74 -42.25
N LEU A 90 30.43 -14.40 -41.41
CA LEU A 90 29.92 -15.09 -40.22
C LEU A 90 30.97 -15.35 -39.14
N HIS A 91 30.50 -15.65 -37.94
CA HIS A 91 31.26 -16.17 -36.80
C HIS A 91 30.87 -17.63 -36.51
N ALA A 92 31.82 -18.51 -36.19
CA ALA A 92 31.55 -19.92 -35.91
C ALA A 92 32.10 -20.39 -34.54
N PHE A 93 31.19 -20.67 -33.60
CA PHE A 93 31.50 -21.21 -32.28
C PHE A 93 31.33 -22.73 -32.25
N GLY A 94 32.30 -23.45 -31.69
CA GLY A 94 32.22 -24.91 -31.59
C GLY A 94 33.56 -25.64 -31.57
N SER A 95 33.64 -26.90 -32.02
CA SER A 95 32.51 -27.77 -32.37
C SER A 95 31.97 -28.52 -31.14
N PHE A 96 30.77 -29.06 -31.28
CA PHE A 96 30.14 -29.98 -30.32
C PHE A 96 29.25 -30.99 -31.06
N PRO A 97 29.01 -32.19 -30.50
CA PRO A 97 28.18 -33.21 -31.13
C PRO A 97 26.68 -32.89 -30.98
N THR A 98 25.89 -33.22 -32.00
CA THR A 98 24.41 -33.17 -31.98
C THR A 98 23.79 -34.42 -32.61
N GLN A 99 22.45 -34.51 -32.58
CA GLN A 99 21.67 -35.56 -33.23
C GLN A 99 20.81 -35.00 -34.38
N PHE A 100 21.23 -33.90 -35.01
CA PHE A 100 20.47 -33.30 -36.09
C PHE A 100 20.44 -34.18 -37.34
N GLU A 101 19.32 -34.16 -38.05
CA GLU A 101 19.22 -34.79 -39.36
C GLU A 101 19.94 -33.95 -40.41
N LYS A 102 20.83 -34.59 -41.18
CA LYS A 102 21.60 -33.93 -42.23
C LYS A 102 20.67 -33.42 -43.33
N GLY A 103 20.88 -32.18 -43.75
CA GLY A 103 20.20 -31.58 -44.90
C GLY A 103 21.19 -31.22 -46.00
N ARG A 104 20.75 -31.31 -47.26
CA ARG A 104 21.46 -30.73 -48.40
C ARG A 104 20.56 -29.69 -49.04
N GLY A 105 21.15 -28.61 -49.51
CA GLY A 105 20.43 -27.46 -50.06
C GLY A 105 20.93 -26.14 -49.50
N VAL A 106 20.75 -25.09 -50.30
CA VAL A 106 21.13 -23.72 -49.94
C VAL A 106 20.10 -23.17 -48.96
N SER A 107 20.56 -22.70 -47.80
CA SER A 107 19.72 -21.98 -46.82
C SER A 107 20.07 -20.49 -46.83
N HIS A 108 19.05 -19.65 -46.67
CA HIS A 108 19.20 -18.20 -46.64
C HIS A 108 19.29 -17.70 -45.19
N TYR A 109 20.34 -16.96 -44.87
CA TYR A 109 20.54 -16.34 -43.55
C TYR A 109 20.73 -14.84 -43.70
N ARG A 110 20.00 -14.06 -42.90
CA ARG A 110 20.16 -12.61 -42.83
C ARG A 110 21.18 -12.23 -41.78
N ARG A 111 21.80 -11.06 -41.93
CA ARG A 111 22.71 -10.48 -40.94
C ARG A 111 22.11 -10.55 -39.53
N TYR A 112 22.87 -11.07 -38.58
CA TYR A 112 22.53 -11.33 -37.16
C TYR A 112 21.73 -12.61 -36.88
N ASP A 113 21.35 -13.38 -37.90
CA ASP A 113 20.73 -14.68 -37.65
C ASP A 113 21.74 -15.62 -36.98
N CYS A 114 21.24 -16.38 -36.01
CA CYS A 114 21.96 -17.41 -35.29
C CYS A 114 21.44 -18.77 -35.76
N PHE A 115 22.35 -19.63 -36.21
CA PHE A 115 21.99 -20.89 -36.87
C PHE A 115 22.98 -22.01 -36.55
N PHE A 116 22.54 -23.26 -36.73
CA PHE A 116 23.42 -24.43 -36.63
C PHE A 116 24.00 -24.80 -38.00
N ALA A 117 25.22 -25.32 -38.00
CA ALA A 117 25.89 -25.82 -39.19
C ALA A 117 26.76 -27.05 -38.88
N LEU A 118 26.96 -27.93 -39.86
CA LEU A 118 27.80 -29.12 -39.72
C LEU A 118 29.13 -28.95 -40.44
N GLY A 119 30.23 -29.11 -39.72
CA GLY A 119 31.55 -29.28 -40.32
C GLY A 119 31.60 -30.61 -41.08
N GLY A 120 31.89 -30.57 -42.38
CA GLY A 120 32.06 -31.77 -43.21
C GLY A 120 30.82 -32.68 -43.31
N TYR A 121 29.61 -32.13 -43.12
CA TYR A 121 28.36 -32.92 -43.03
C TYR A 121 28.39 -33.99 -41.92
N ASP A 122 29.15 -33.76 -40.85
CA ASP A 122 29.21 -34.64 -39.69
C ASP A 122 28.56 -33.99 -38.45
N VAL A 123 27.60 -34.71 -37.88
CA VAL A 123 26.83 -34.30 -36.69
C VAL A 123 27.69 -34.28 -35.42
N SER A 124 28.83 -34.98 -35.43
CA SER A 124 29.83 -34.90 -34.35
C SER A 124 30.53 -33.52 -34.31
N THR A 125 30.51 -32.79 -35.43
CA THR A 125 31.12 -31.47 -35.62
C THR A 125 30.09 -30.39 -35.93
N THR A 126 29.16 -30.16 -34.99
CA THR A 126 28.20 -29.07 -35.10
C THR A 126 28.78 -27.75 -34.59
N TYR A 127 28.45 -26.65 -35.26
CA TYR A 127 28.79 -25.29 -34.90
C TYR A 127 27.52 -24.46 -34.67
N VAL A 128 27.63 -23.50 -33.76
CA VAL A 128 26.70 -22.37 -33.68
C VAL A 128 27.32 -21.22 -34.44
N MET A 129 26.63 -20.72 -35.45
CA MET A 129 27.10 -19.64 -36.28
C MET A 129 26.23 -18.39 -36.13
N ILE A 130 26.84 -17.23 -36.30
CA ILE A 130 26.15 -15.93 -36.31
C ILE A 130 26.49 -15.23 -37.62
N ALA A 131 25.48 -14.92 -38.43
CA ALA A 131 25.65 -14.18 -39.68
C ALA A 131 26.06 -12.73 -39.39
N ARG A 132 27.09 -12.24 -40.09
CA ARG A 132 27.54 -10.83 -40.08
C ARG A 132 27.06 -10.05 -41.31
N SER A 133 26.71 -10.75 -42.38
CA SER A 133 26.05 -10.22 -43.57
C SER A 133 24.99 -11.20 -44.03
N ASP A 134 24.11 -10.78 -44.94
CA ASP A 134 23.20 -11.71 -45.62
C ASP A 134 24.02 -12.71 -46.44
N MET A 135 23.60 -13.98 -46.44
CA MET A 135 24.33 -15.09 -47.07
C MET A 135 23.40 -16.24 -47.44
N ASP A 136 23.80 -16.96 -48.50
CA ASP A 136 23.15 -18.17 -49.01
C ASP A 136 24.20 -19.27 -49.07
N GLU A 137 24.09 -20.31 -48.25
CA GLU A 137 25.09 -21.39 -48.18
C GLU A 137 24.45 -22.75 -47.89
N ASP A 138 25.08 -23.82 -48.36
CA ASP A 138 24.77 -25.21 -47.95
C ASP A 138 25.77 -25.63 -46.86
N LEU A 139 25.29 -25.68 -45.61
CA LEU A 139 26.12 -25.92 -44.42
C LEU A 139 25.75 -27.21 -43.70
N GLY A 140 25.19 -28.19 -44.42
CA GLY A 140 24.88 -29.52 -43.91
C GLY A 140 23.60 -29.64 -43.07
N LEU A 141 22.90 -28.53 -42.88
CA LEU A 141 21.53 -28.46 -42.35
C LEU A 141 20.71 -27.50 -43.20
N MET A 142 19.41 -27.80 -43.34
CA MET A 142 18.47 -26.95 -44.06
C MET A 142 17.72 -26.04 -43.07
N ASP A 143 17.65 -24.75 -43.41
CA ASP A 143 16.94 -23.68 -42.69
C ASP A 143 17.17 -23.74 -41.17
N ALA A 144 18.44 -23.86 -40.78
CA ALA A 144 18.84 -24.17 -39.41
C ALA A 144 18.96 -22.95 -38.49
N ALA A 145 18.28 -21.85 -38.83
CA ALA A 145 18.21 -20.65 -38.00
C ALA A 145 17.34 -20.91 -36.78
N PHE A 146 17.90 -20.67 -35.59
CA PHE A 146 17.20 -20.83 -34.32
C PHE A 146 16.87 -19.49 -33.64
N GLY A 147 17.45 -18.38 -34.10
CA GLY A 147 17.21 -17.08 -33.51
C GLY A 147 18.00 -15.97 -34.16
N ARG A 148 18.05 -14.80 -33.51
CA ARG A 148 18.73 -13.61 -34.03
C ARG A 148 19.30 -12.77 -32.89
N VAL A 149 20.45 -12.12 -33.13
CA VAL A 149 20.99 -11.13 -32.17
C VAL A 149 20.18 -9.83 -32.22
N THR A 150 19.51 -9.51 -31.13
CA THR A 150 18.63 -8.33 -31.01
C THR A 150 19.27 -7.18 -30.24
N ARG A 151 20.08 -7.48 -29.22
CA ARG A 151 20.80 -6.48 -28.41
C ARG A 151 22.29 -6.82 -28.30
N GLY A 152 23.12 -5.81 -28.10
CA GLY A 152 24.58 -5.99 -28.00
C GLY A 152 25.26 -6.31 -29.34
N ARG A 153 24.65 -5.97 -30.48
CA ARG A 153 25.19 -6.27 -31.83
C ARG A 153 26.62 -5.78 -32.05
N TYR A 154 26.99 -4.64 -31.44
CA TYR A 154 28.35 -4.09 -31.53
C TYR A 154 29.42 -5.06 -30.98
N VAL A 155 29.06 -5.95 -30.04
CA VAL A 155 29.98 -6.97 -29.49
C VAL A 155 30.44 -7.92 -30.59
N LEU A 156 29.58 -8.21 -31.58
CA LEU A 156 29.93 -9.11 -32.69
C LEU A 156 31.12 -8.57 -33.50
N ASP A 157 31.31 -7.26 -33.58
CA ASP A 157 32.45 -6.67 -34.29
C ASP A 157 33.73 -6.63 -33.45
N LEU A 158 33.63 -6.89 -32.14
CA LEU A 158 34.76 -6.94 -31.20
C LEU A 158 35.32 -8.35 -30.99
N LEU A 159 34.57 -9.39 -31.40
CA LEU A 159 34.96 -10.79 -31.23
C LEU A 159 36.20 -11.14 -32.07
N GLN A 160 37.05 -11.98 -31.49
CA GLN A 160 38.28 -12.49 -32.10
C GLN A 160 38.33 -14.01 -32.04
N GLU A 161 39.05 -14.62 -32.99
CA GLU A 161 39.27 -16.08 -32.95
C GLU A 161 39.94 -16.48 -31.64
N GLY A 162 39.44 -17.53 -31.01
CA GLY A 162 39.85 -17.96 -29.67
C GLY A 162 39.01 -17.38 -28.53
N ASP A 163 38.23 -16.31 -28.74
CA ASP A 163 37.31 -15.81 -27.70
C ASP A 163 36.28 -16.89 -27.33
N VAL A 164 36.05 -17.09 -26.04
CA VAL A 164 35.17 -18.14 -25.52
C VAL A 164 33.79 -17.61 -25.16
N ILE A 165 32.78 -18.46 -25.28
CA ILE A 165 31.49 -18.19 -24.64
C ILE A 165 31.63 -18.53 -23.15
N GLU A 166 31.72 -17.50 -22.31
CA GLU A 166 31.91 -17.63 -20.86
C GLU A 166 30.64 -18.15 -20.17
N GLY A 167 29.49 -17.80 -20.70
CA GLY A 167 28.20 -18.21 -20.17
C GLY A 167 27.05 -17.85 -21.09
N ILE A 168 25.96 -18.60 -20.96
CA ILE A 168 24.69 -18.29 -21.63
C ILE A 168 23.60 -18.38 -20.57
N GLU A 169 22.84 -17.30 -20.40
CA GLU A 169 21.79 -17.20 -19.40
C GLU A 169 20.46 -16.86 -20.06
N PRO A 170 19.38 -17.61 -19.79
CA PRO A 170 18.04 -17.22 -20.22
C PRO A 170 17.69 -15.85 -19.62
N VAL A 171 17.27 -14.91 -20.46
CA VAL A 171 16.84 -13.59 -20.03
C VAL A 171 15.38 -13.70 -19.62
N VAL A 172 15.13 -13.68 -18.31
CA VAL A 172 13.76 -13.60 -17.76
C VAL A 172 13.34 -12.13 -17.80
N LEU A 173 12.87 -11.67 -18.95
CA LEU A 173 12.26 -10.34 -19.06
C LEU A 173 10.83 -10.39 -18.53
N ARG A 174 10.71 -10.00 -17.26
CA ARG A 174 9.45 -9.77 -16.53
C ARG A 174 8.66 -11.06 -16.28
N LEU A 175 8.11 -11.16 -15.07
CA LEU A 175 7.03 -12.09 -14.79
C LEU A 175 5.89 -11.75 -15.76
N THR A 176 5.61 -12.62 -16.74
CA THR A 176 4.37 -12.49 -17.50
C THR A 176 3.20 -12.86 -16.57
N SER A 177 1.97 -12.48 -16.91
CA SER A 177 0.79 -12.91 -16.15
C SER A 177 0.62 -14.45 -16.10
N LYS A 178 1.35 -15.18 -16.95
CA LYS A 178 1.44 -16.65 -16.91
C LYS A 178 2.47 -17.16 -15.90
N ASP A 179 3.47 -16.35 -15.55
CA ASP A 179 4.58 -16.73 -14.65
C ASP A 179 4.31 -16.30 -13.22
N ALA A 180 3.59 -15.20 -13.04
CA ALA A 180 3.09 -14.77 -11.76
C ALA A 180 1.79 -13.97 -11.88
N LEU A 181 0.90 -14.17 -10.91
CA LEU A 181 -0.38 -13.48 -10.83
C LEU A 181 -0.78 -13.27 -9.37
N THR A 182 -1.66 -12.31 -9.13
CA THR A 182 -2.29 -12.13 -7.82
C THR A 182 -3.70 -12.71 -7.80
N VAL A 183 -4.05 -13.40 -6.73
CA VAL A 183 -5.39 -13.93 -6.48
C VAL A 183 -5.98 -13.32 -5.22
N THR A 184 -7.30 -13.22 -5.20
CA THR A 184 -8.09 -13.00 -3.98
C THR A 184 -8.96 -14.22 -3.65
N ASP A 185 -9.29 -15.03 -4.66
CA ASP A 185 -9.88 -16.35 -4.46
C ASP A 185 -8.79 -17.36 -4.08
N LEU A 186 -8.91 -17.94 -2.90
CA LEU A 186 -7.94 -18.87 -2.34
C LEU A 186 -8.18 -20.32 -2.75
N ASN A 187 -9.22 -20.61 -3.55
CA ASN A 187 -9.50 -21.96 -4.05
C ASN A 187 -8.61 -22.37 -5.24
N VAL A 188 -7.72 -21.48 -5.68
CA VAL A 188 -6.78 -21.75 -6.75
C VAL A 188 -5.82 -22.88 -6.34
N PRO A 189 -5.55 -23.87 -7.21
CA PRO A 189 -4.61 -24.94 -6.91
C PRO A 189 -3.16 -24.43 -6.91
N VAL A 190 -2.36 -24.95 -5.99
CA VAL A 190 -0.93 -24.67 -5.91
C VAL A 190 -0.17 -25.66 -6.79
N GLU A 191 0.88 -25.19 -7.46
CA GLU A 191 1.79 -26.02 -8.25
C GLU A 191 3.06 -26.35 -7.44
N ASP A 192 3.70 -27.48 -7.77
CA ASP A 192 4.97 -27.85 -7.14
C ASP A 192 6.06 -26.80 -7.46
N GLY A 193 6.78 -26.36 -6.42
CA GLY A 193 7.79 -25.31 -6.47
C GLY A 193 7.25 -23.86 -6.53
N MET A 194 5.94 -23.66 -6.42
CA MET A 194 5.34 -22.32 -6.44
C MET A 194 5.79 -21.48 -5.22
N LEU A 195 6.13 -20.21 -5.47
CA LEU A 195 6.34 -19.21 -4.43
C LEU A 195 5.02 -18.47 -4.18
N ILE A 196 4.68 -18.29 -2.91
CA ILE A 196 3.45 -17.62 -2.47
C ILE A 196 3.83 -16.51 -1.51
N GLU A 197 3.43 -15.27 -1.80
CA GLU A 197 3.57 -14.14 -0.88
C GLU A 197 2.18 -13.65 -0.45
N THR A 198 1.94 -13.63 0.86
CA THR A 198 0.62 -13.27 1.43
C THR A 198 0.61 -11.87 2.05
N TYR A 199 1.78 -11.30 2.34
CA TYR A 199 1.91 -10.01 2.98
C TYR A 199 3.18 -9.26 2.53
N VAL A 200 3.19 -7.96 2.76
CA VAL A 200 4.32 -7.06 2.51
C VAL A 200 4.95 -6.70 3.85
N GLY A 201 6.13 -7.24 4.13
CA GLY A 201 6.90 -6.88 5.31
C GLY A 201 7.66 -5.58 5.05
N VAL A 202 7.61 -4.61 5.97
CA VAL A 202 8.35 -3.34 5.83
C VAL A 202 9.13 -3.05 7.10
N LYS A 203 10.45 -3.05 6.99
CA LYS A 203 11.34 -2.61 8.06
C LYS A 203 11.45 -1.09 8.03
N LEU A 204 11.00 -0.44 9.09
CA LEU A 204 10.98 1.02 9.21
C LEU A 204 12.38 1.60 9.46
N ASP A 205 12.61 2.80 8.97
CA ASP A 205 13.87 3.55 9.07
C ASP A 205 13.76 4.59 10.20
N ASP A 206 14.61 4.43 11.22
CA ASP A 206 14.53 5.23 12.44
C ASP A 206 14.95 6.70 12.26
N ARG A 207 15.48 7.05 11.08
CA ARG A 207 15.82 8.43 10.70
C ARG A 207 14.64 9.24 10.20
N SER A 208 13.48 8.60 10.01
CA SER A 208 12.24 9.26 9.56
C SER A 208 11.04 8.95 10.48
N PRO A 209 11.13 9.22 11.79
CA PRO A 209 10.13 8.82 12.77
C PRO A 209 8.72 9.37 12.50
N LEU A 210 8.59 10.59 11.95
CA LEU A 210 7.28 11.17 11.63
C LEU A 210 6.64 10.46 10.44
N CYS A 211 7.39 10.22 9.37
CA CYS A 211 6.87 9.49 8.22
C CYS A 211 6.64 8.00 8.51
N CYS A 212 7.40 7.41 9.44
CA CYS A 212 7.11 6.07 9.97
C CYS A 212 5.78 6.03 10.71
N GLU A 213 5.49 7.01 11.58
CA GLU A 213 4.21 7.07 12.28
C GLU A 213 3.04 7.25 11.30
N HIS A 214 3.19 8.10 10.28
CA HIS A 214 2.20 8.21 9.19
C HIS A 214 1.95 6.87 8.49
N PHE A 215 3.01 6.14 8.14
CA PHE A 215 2.89 4.82 7.52
C PHE A 215 2.18 3.82 8.43
N LEU A 216 2.47 3.83 9.73
CA LEU A 216 1.83 2.99 10.73
C LEU A 216 0.34 3.30 10.92
N VAL A 217 -0.05 4.58 10.85
CA VAL A 217 -1.45 5.01 10.86
C VAL A 217 -2.18 4.44 9.64
N VAL A 218 -1.62 4.65 8.45
CA VAL A 218 -2.23 4.22 7.19
C VAL A 218 -2.35 2.69 7.09
N THR A 219 -1.39 1.96 7.67
CA THR A 219 -1.36 0.49 7.63
C THR A 219 -1.94 -0.17 8.88
N SER A 220 -2.56 0.60 9.78
CA SER A 220 -3.02 0.11 11.09
C SER A 220 -4.09 -0.99 11.02
N GLU A 221 -4.96 -0.96 10.00
CA GLU A 221 -5.94 -2.02 9.73
C GLU A 221 -5.32 -3.23 9.00
N GLY A 222 -4.01 -3.22 8.74
CA GLY A 222 -3.27 -4.24 8.00
C GLY A 222 -3.48 -4.18 6.49
N SER A 223 -4.62 -3.71 6.01
CA SER A 223 -4.92 -3.56 4.58
C SER A 223 -4.39 -2.25 4.01
N LEU A 224 -3.61 -2.30 2.93
CA LEU A 224 -3.21 -1.12 2.15
C LEU A 224 -3.78 -1.20 0.74
N SER A 225 -4.58 -0.20 0.35
CA SER A 225 -5.10 -0.06 -1.01
C SER A 225 -4.02 0.44 -1.97
N ILE A 226 -4.01 -0.09 -3.18
CA ILE A 226 -3.11 0.33 -4.26
C ILE A 226 -3.86 1.18 -5.25
N ASP A 227 -3.57 2.48 -5.28
CA ASP A 227 -4.32 3.47 -6.05
C ASP A 227 -3.62 3.85 -7.35
N GLU A 228 -2.29 3.71 -7.38
CA GLU A 228 -1.49 4.02 -8.56
C GLU A 228 -0.38 2.99 -8.77
N LYS A 229 -0.12 2.68 -10.04
CA LYS A 229 0.97 1.81 -10.45
C LYS A 229 1.68 2.39 -11.66
N GLY A 230 2.99 2.56 -11.53
CA GLY A 230 3.89 2.95 -12.61
C GLY A 230 4.90 1.85 -12.93
N PHE A 231 5.76 2.10 -13.91
CA PHE A 231 6.85 1.17 -14.21
C PHE A 231 7.85 1.05 -13.04
N SER A 232 8.17 2.17 -12.39
CA SER A 232 9.19 2.22 -11.34
C SER A 232 8.67 2.10 -9.90
N TYR A 233 7.35 2.15 -9.69
CA TYR A 233 6.77 2.12 -8.35
C TYR A 233 5.32 1.64 -8.36
N THR A 234 4.87 1.22 -7.18
CA THR A 234 3.47 1.05 -6.81
C THR A 234 3.16 2.02 -5.66
N ALA A 235 1.98 2.63 -5.60
CA ALA A 235 1.67 3.66 -4.61
C ALA A 235 0.26 3.55 -4.03
N SER A 236 0.13 4.01 -2.80
CA SER A 236 -1.13 4.16 -2.08
C SER A 236 -1.40 5.63 -1.78
N GLU A 237 -2.62 6.07 -2.06
CA GLU A 237 -3.15 7.39 -1.74
C GLU A 237 -3.97 7.37 -0.45
N ALA A 238 -3.86 6.30 0.36
CA ALA A 238 -4.48 6.25 1.66
C ALA A 238 -3.93 7.37 2.56
N ASN A 239 -4.84 8.23 3.04
CA ASN A 239 -4.57 9.38 3.91
C ASN A 239 -3.64 10.47 3.33
N LEU A 240 -4.14 11.23 2.35
CA LEU A 240 -3.46 12.40 1.78
C LEU A 240 -3.61 13.68 2.63
N ASP A 241 -2.81 14.69 2.26
CA ASP A 241 -2.67 16.02 2.87
C ASP A 241 -2.29 16.01 4.35
N THR A 242 -1.47 15.02 4.71
CA THR A 242 -0.81 14.97 6.02
C THR A 242 0.36 15.97 6.04
N SER A 243 0.49 16.72 7.14
CA SER A 243 1.63 17.64 7.30
C SER A 243 2.84 16.86 7.78
N LEU A 244 3.81 16.66 6.88
CA LEU A 244 5.03 15.92 7.17
C LEU A 244 6.24 16.84 7.01
N GLY A 245 7.16 16.77 7.97
CA GLY A 245 8.44 17.47 7.90
C GLY A 245 9.38 16.84 6.88
N GLN A 246 10.46 17.54 6.53
CA GLN A 246 11.55 16.92 5.78
C GLN A 246 12.35 16.02 6.74
N GLU A 247 12.55 14.76 6.36
CA GLU A 247 13.35 13.78 7.10
C GLU A 247 14.40 13.15 6.16
N TYR A 248 14.74 11.87 6.36
CA TYR A 248 15.78 11.22 5.59
C TYR A 248 15.37 10.98 4.13
N SER A 249 16.21 11.39 3.19
CA SER A 249 16.04 11.15 1.75
C SER A 249 17.34 10.59 1.15
N ASP A 250 17.21 9.60 0.27
CA ASP A 250 18.34 9.01 -0.43
C ASP A 250 17.91 8.51 -1.84
N VAL A 251 18.84 7.93 -2.59
CA VAL A 251 18.56 7.15 -3.80
C VAL A 251 17.59 6.02 -3.46
N ARG A 252 16.50 5.95 -4.22
CA ARG A 252 15.44 4.96 -4.02
C ARG A 252 15.78 3.73 -4.84
N ARG A 253 15.90 2.58 -4.20
CA ARG A 253 16.24 1.29 -4.80
C ARG A 253 14.99 0.40 -4.83
N PRO A 254 15.00 -0.71 -5.57
CA PRO A 254 13.96 -1.72 -5.44
C PRO A 254 13.75 -2.11 -3.96
N GLY A 255 12.50 -2.13 -3.52
CA GLY A 255 12.10 -2.35 -2.13
C GLY A 255 12.13 -1.10 -1.24
N THR A 256 12.63 0.06 -1.68
CA THR A 256 12.55 1.28 -0.89
C THR A 256 11.09 1.75 -0.76
N VAL A 257 10.67 2.06 0.47
CA VAL A 257 9.37 2.67 0.76
C VAL A 257 9.58 4.14 1.09
N THR A 258 8.82 5.04 0.46
CA THR A 258 8.88 6.48 0.74
C THR A 258 7.52 7.07 0.94
N VAL A 259 7.45 8.16 1.70
CA VAL A 259 6.29 9.05 1.76
C VAL A 259 6.66 10.39 1.15
N ARG A 260 5.77 10.95 0.35
CA ARG A 260 5.92 12.34 -0.12
C ARG A 260 5.55 13.29 1.02
N HIS A 261 6.48 14.17 1.42
CA HIS A 261 6.26 15.14 2.52
C HIS A 261 5.93 16.56 2.02
N ARG A 262 6.10 16.86 0.73
CA ARG A 262 5.85 18.19 0.15
C ARG A 262 5.34 18.14 -1.29
N GLY A 263 4.49 19.11 -1.62
CA GLY A 263 3.88 19.30 -2.93
C GLY A 263 2.54 18.58 -3.06
N TYR A 264 2.06 18.44 -4.29
CA TYR A 264 0.79 17.77 -4.58
C TYR A 264 0.79 16.31 -4.05
N GLN A 265 -0.32 15.85 -3.45
CA GLN A 265 -0.45 14.53 -2.83
C GLN A 265 0.56 14.28 -1.70
N ASN A 266 0.65 15.21 -0.76
CA ASN A 266 1.40 15.00 0.48
C ASN A 266 0.81 13.81 1.26
N GLY A 267 1.64 13.00 1.92
CA GLY A 267 1.24 11.78 2.61
C GLY A 267 1.19 10.52 1.74
N LYS A 268 1.29 10.64 0.40
CA LYS A 268 1.26 9.49 -0.50
C LYS A 268 2.44 8.55 -0.28
N ILE A 269 2.16 7.26 -0.18
CA ILE A 269 3.15 6.18 0.07
C ILE A 269 3.55 5.54 -1.25
N TYR A 270 4.84 5.32 -1.46
CA TYR A 270 5.42 4.71 -2.67
C TYR A 270 6.30 3.53 -2.30
N PHE A 271 6.16 2.44 -3.04
CA PHE A 271 7.00 1.25 -3.02
C PHE A 271 7.76 1.19 -4.36
N TYR A 272 9.08 1.28 -4.33
CA TYR A 272 9.89 1.34 -5.55
C TYR A 272 10.27 -0.05 -6.07
N ASN A 273 10.17 -0.23 -7.38
CA ASN A 273 10.55 -1.45 -8.10
C ASN A 273 11.81 -1.25 -8.95
N GLU A 274 12.23 0.00 -9.16
CA GLU A 274 13.37 0.39 -9.98
C GLU A 274 14.21 1.44 -9.26
N VAL A 275 15.49 1.55 -9.62
CA VAL A 275 16.35 2.59 -9.08
C VAL A 275 15.90 3.96 -9.57
N ARG A 276 15.68 4.91 -8.64
CA ARG A 276 15.37 6.31 -8.93
C ARG A 276 16.28 7.22 -8.12
N GLN A 277 16.79 8.26 -8.76
CA GLN A 277 17.61 9.29 -8.11
C GLN A 277 16.87 9.94 -6.94
N LEU A 278 17.62 10.56 -6.03
CA LEU A 278 17.05 11.26 -4.87
C LEU A 278 15.98 12.27 -5.31
N ASN A 279 14.86 12.32 -4.58
CA ASN A 279 13.86 13.37 -4.72
C ASN A 279 13.67 14.08 -3.38
N ARG A 280 13.90 15.40 -3.35
CA ARG A 280 13.81 16.22 -2.14
C ARG A 280 12.39 16.35 -1.57
N SER A 281 11.35 15.93 -2.30
CA SER A 281 9.97 15.90 -1.79
C SER A 281 9.59 14.61 -1.09
N HIS A 282 10.50 13.62 -1.01
CA HIS A 282 10.21 12.29 -0.46
C HIS A 282 11.12 11.98 0.73
N ASN A 283 10.54 11.43 1.78
CA ASN A 283 11.27 10.83 2.89
C ASN A 283 11.22 9.31 2.76
N ILE A 284 12.33 8.63 3.01
CA ILE A 284 12.39 7.18 3.11
C ILE A 284 11.77 6.78 4.44
N VAL A 285 10.80 5.87 4.39
CA VAL A 285 10.11 5.31 5.56
C VAL A 285 10.70 3.98 5.96
N GLY A 286 11.23 3.22 5.01
CA GLY A 286 11.70 1.88 5.27
C GLY A 286 12.06 1.10 4.02
N THR A 287 12.26 -0.20 4.19
CA THR A 287 12.57 -1.13 3.11
C THR A 287 11.70 -2.37 3.22
N VAL A 288 11.20 -2.85 2.08
CA VAL A 288 10.43 -4.08 1.97
C VAL A 288 11.33 -5.28 2.28
N THR A 289 10.92 -6.10 3.23
CA THR A 289 11.63 -7.32 3.67
C THR A 289 10.96 -8.61 3.17
N ASN A 290 9.67 -8.56 2.82
CA ASN A 290 8.89 -9.65 2.22
C ASN A 290 7.81 -9.04 1.30
N GLY A 291 7.37 -9.74 0.25
CA GLY A 291 6.24 -9.25 -0.56
C GLY A 291 6.62 -8.28 -1.68
N ASN A 292 7.87 -8.31 -2.16
CA ASN A 292 8.30 -7.43 -3.26
C ASN A 292 7.56 -7.77 -4.56
N ASP A 293 7.40 -9.05 -4.86
CA ASP A 293 6.65 -9.48 -6.04
C ASP A 293 5.16 -9.23 -5.87
N LEU A 294 4.61 -9.42 -4.67
CA LEU A 294 3.24 -9.02 -4.33
C LEU A 294 2.98 -7.54 -4.62
N MET A 295 3.84 -6.64 -4.13
CA MET A 295 3.73 -5.20 -4.40
C MET A 295 3.89 -4.85 -5.89
N ARG A 296 4.66 -5.64 -6.62
CA ARG A 296 4.85 -5.47 -8.07
C ARG A 296 3.67 -6.00 -8.87
N LEU A 297 3.01 -7.06 -8.42
CA LEU A 297 1.97 -7.77 -9.18
C LEU A 297 0.57 -7.26 -8.88
N VAL A 298 0.31 -6.82 -7.64
CA VAL A 298 -1.00 -6.32 -7.20
C VAL A 298 -1.61 -5.32 -8.20
N PRO A 299 -2.88 -5.51 -8.60
CA PRO A 299 -3.54 -4.60 -9.52
C PRO A 299 -3.89 -3.28 -8.83
N VAL A 300 -4.13 -2.24 -9.63
CA VAL A 300 -4.75 -1.00 -9.13
C VAL A 300 -6.14 -1.34 -8.58
N LYS A 301 -6.51 -0.72 -7.46
CA LYS A 301 -7.65 -1.04 -6.59
C LYS A 301 -7.55 -2.39 -5.84
N GLY A 302 -6.43 -3.10 -5.97
CA GLY A 302 -6.12 -4.24 -5.11
C GLY A 302 -5.74 -3.78 -3.70
N SER A 303 -5.89 -4.68 -2.73
CA SER A 303 -5.38 -4.50 -1.36
C SER A 303 -4.26 -5.50 -1.09
N VAL A 304 -3.30 -5.13 -0.26
CA VAL A 304 -2.28 -6.02 0.29
C VAL A 304 -2.28 -5.96 1.81
N LEU A 305 -1.96 -7.08 2.46
CA LEU A 305 -1.65 -7.07 3.89
C LEU A 305 -0.24 -6.49 4.08
N VAL A 306 -0.08 -5.49 4.93
CA VAL A 306 1.20 -4.87 5.27
C VAL A 306 1.54 -5.17 6.73
N GLN A 307 2.78 -5.60 6.97
CA GLN A 307 3.32 -5.84 8.31
C GLN A 307 4.56 -4.97 8.55
N PRO A 308 4.39 -3.83 9.24
CA PRO A 308 5.52 -2.98 9.63
C PRO A 308 6.33 -3.60 10.78
N ASP A 309 7.64 -3.35 10.76
CA ASP A 309 8.58 -3.65 11.84
C ASP A 309 9.37 -2.38 12.21
N PRO A 310 9.20 -1.82 13.43
CA PRO A 310 8.32 -2.29 14.50
C PRO A 310 6.83 -2.09 14.20
N VAL A 311 5.98 -2.86 14.88
CA VAL A 311 4.53 -2.62 14.91
C VAL A 311 4.21 -1.34 15.69
N ARG A 312 3.06 -0.71 15.38
CA ARG A 312 2.63 0.54 16.02
C ARG A 312 2.46 0.36 17.53
N ILE A 313 3.10 1.21 18.33
CA ILE A 313 2.94 1.25 19.78
C ILE A 313 1.97 2.37 20.12
N MET A 314 0.71 2.01 20.39
CA MET A 314 -0.37 2.95 20.67
C MET A 314 -1.16 2.51 21.90
N THR A 315 -0.98 3.20 23.02
CA THR A 315 -1.75 2.99 24.25
C THR A 315 -2.93 3.94 24.40
N ILE A 316 -2.92 5.07 23.69
CA ILE A 316 -4.01 6.06 23.73
C ILE A 316 -5.34 5.37 23.37
N GLY A 317 -6.40 5.69 24.12
CA GLY A 317 -7.74 5.13 24.00
C GLY A 317 -7.96 3.79 24.71
N LYS A 318 -6.91 3.15 25.21
CA LYS A 318 -7.01 1.97 26.08
C LYS A 318 -7.25 2.40 27.53
N THR A 319 -7.79 1.51 28.33
CA THR A 319 -7.70 1.65 29.79
C THR A 319 -6.25 1.49 30.26
N GLN A 320 -5.90 2.02 31.43
CA GLN A 320 -4.56 1.87 32.00
C GLN A 320 -4.17 0.38 32.15
N ALA A 321 -5.12 -0.49 32.53
CA ALA A 321 -4.89 -1.93 32.61
C ALA A 321 -4.63 -2.58 31.25
N GLU A 322 -5.41 -2.24 30.22
CA GLU A 322 -5.20 -2.75 28.86
C GLU A 322 -3.88 -2.25 28.27
N ALA A 323 -3.53 -0.98 28.52
CA ALA A 323 -2.25 -0.40 28.12
C ALA A 323 -1.08 -1.14 28.79
N GLN A 324 -1.19 -1.45 30.09
CA GLN A 324 -0.18 -2.25 30.79
C GLN A 324 0.02 -3.63 30.16
N ALA A 325 -1.08 -4.34 29.89
CA ALA A 325 -1.02 -5.67 29.30
C ALA A 325 -0.41 -5.64 27.89
N PHE A 326 -0.79 -4.65 27.09
CA PHE A 326 -0.24 -4.43 25.75
C PHE A 326 1.27 -4.14 25.80
N LEU A 327 1.71 -3.19 26.63
CA LEU A 327 3.13 -2.85 26.76
C LEU A 327 3.96 -4.03 27.30
N ALA A 328 3.43 -4.77 28.28
CA ALA A 328 4.09 -5.96 28.81
C ALA A 328 4.29 -7.06 27.75
N SER A 329 3.32 -7.22 26.84
CA SER A 329 3.45 -8.16 25.70
C SER A 329 4.59 -7.81 24.73
N LEU A 330 4.99 -6.53 24.71
CA LEU A 330 6.12 -6.01 23.95
C LEU A 330 7.41 -5.94 24.78
N GLY A 331 7.40 -6.45 26.01
CA GLY A 331 8.53 -6.37 26.94
C GLY A 331 8.81 -4.96 27.48
N LYS A 332 7.79 -4.09 27.51
CA LYS A 332 7.89 -2.69 27.97
C LYS A 332 7.17 -2.49 29.30
N GLU A 333 7.71 -1.59 30.10
CA GLU A 333 7.12 -1.15 31.37
C GLU A 333 6.19 0.04 31.16
N GLN A 334 5.12 0.13 31.94
CA GLN A 334 4.22 1.28 31.94
C GLN A 334 4.50 2.18 33.15
N ARG A 335 4.58 3.49 32.94
CA ARG A 335 4.63 4.50 34.00
C ARG A 335 3.34 5.31 33.96
N ARG A 336 2.45 5.10 34.92
CA ARG A 336 1.14 5.77 34.93
C ARG A 336 1.25 7.17 35.55
N THR A 337 0.68 8.16 34.89
CA THR A 337 0.51 9.54 35.40
C THR A 337 -0.94 9.99 35.28
N GLY A 338 -1.31 11.08 35.96
CA GLY A 338 -2.71 11.51 36.07
C GLY A 338 -3.53 10.54 36.93
N ASP A 339 -4.63 10.03 36.38
CA ASP A 339 -5.39 8.94 36.99
C ASP A 339 -4.70 7.60 36.73
N THR A 340 -4.35 6.93 37.82
CA THR A 340 -3.59 5.68 37.82
C THR A 340 -4.48 4.44 38.03
N SER A 341 -5.79 4.63 38.22
CA SER A 341 -6.77 3.55 38.30
C SER A 341 -6.77 2.70 37.04
N ASP A 342 -7.13 1.42 37.17
CA ASP A 342 -7.08 0.46 36.06
C ASP A 342 -8.06 0.79 34.93
N ASP A 343 -9.17 1.44 35.25
CA ASP A 343 -10.26 1.81 34.36
C ASP A 343 -10.10 3.21 33.72
N ALA A 344 -9.15 4.02 34.21
CA ALA A 344 -8.82 5.30 33.58
C ALA A 344 -8.40 5.12 32.12
N ILE A 345 -8.87 6.01 31.25
CA ILE A 345 -8.56 5.99 29.82
C ILE A 345 -7.25 6.74 29.59
N VAL A 346 -6.32 6.10 28.90
CA VAL A 346 -5.06 6.73 28.48
C VAL A 346 -5.35 7.72 27.37
N VAL A 347 -5.01 8.99 27.61
CA VAL A 347 -5.23 10.08 26.63
C VAL A 347 -3.93 10.58 26.01
N GLU A 348 -2.82 10.40 26.70
CA GLU A 348 -1.48 10.78 26.24
C GLU A 348 -0.48 9.66 26.53
N GLN A 349 0.54 9.55 25.67
CA GLN A 349 1.65 8.61 25.82
C GLN A 349 2.97 9.32 25.50
N GLU A 350 4.04 9.02 26.25
CA GLU A 350 5.39 9.54 25.99
C GLU A 350 6.42 8.39 26.07
N PRO A 351 7.26 8.17 25.03
CA PRO A 351 7.27 8.87 23.74
C PRO A 351 6.03 8.59 22.88
N GLU A 352 5.55 9.63 22.18
CA GLU A 352 4.39 9.49 21.30
C GLU A 352 4.67 8.61 20.07
N LEU A 353 5.80 8.84 19.39
CA LEU A 353 6.11 8.17 18.13
C LEU A 353 6.62 6.75 18.35
N THR A 354 6.13 5.81 17.55
CA THR A 354 6.47 4.39 17.67
C THR A 354 7.97 4.13 17.61
N ILE A 355 8.71 4.83 16.74
CA ILE A 355 10.17 4.66 16.61
C ILE A 355 10.91 5.01 17.91
N TYR A 356 10.45 6.03 18.64
CA TYR A 356 11.04 6.40 19.93
C TYR A 356 10.55 5.46 21.04
N ALA A 357 9.24 5.19 21.09
CA ALA A 357 8.67 4.25 22.04
C ALA A 357 9.31 2.85 21.93
N ALA A 358 9.65 2.40 20.73
CA ALA A 358 10.31 1.11 20.49
C ALA A 358 11.70 1.04 21.14
N LYS A 359 12.44 2.15 21.17
CA LYS A 359 13.79 2.25 21.76
C LYS A 359 13.77 2.35 23.28
N GLU A 360 12.67 2.84 23.86
CA GLU A 360 12.52 2.96 25.31
C GLU A 360 12.13 1.66 26.00
N LYS A 361 12.58 1.49 27.25
CA LYS A 361 12.15 0.36 28.10
C LYS A 361 10.82 0.61 28.79
N GLY A 362 10.51 1.87 29.07
CA GLY A 362 9.29 2.28 29.75
C GLY A 362 8.56 3.35 28.95
N ILE A 363 7.23 3.27 28.92
CA ILE A 363 6.35 4.25 28.29
C ILE A 363 5.52 4.91 29.38
N GLU A 364 5.49 6.23 29.39
CA GLU A 364 4.61 7.00 30.26
C GLU A 364 3.21 7.09 29.64
N THR A 365 2.18 6.88 30.46
CA THR A 365 0.78 6.94 30.04
C THR A 365 -0.04 7.79 31.00
N MET A 366 -0.59 8.89 30.50
CA MET A 366 -1.46 9.76 31.29
C MET A 366 -2.91 9.27 31.19
N GLY A 367 -3.48 8.88 32.32
CA GLY A 367 -4.88 8.46 32.43
C GLY A 367 -5.80 9.59 32.86
N VAL A 368 -7.04 9.55 32.38
CA VAL A 368 -8.13 10.38 32.90
C VAL A 368 -9.38 9.52 33.16
N PRO A 369 -10.27 9.93 34.07
CA PRO A 369 -11.55 9.26 34.26
C PRO A 369 -12.33 9.15 32.96
N LYS A 370 -13.02 8.02 32.75
CA LYS A 370 -13.77 7.75 31.52
C LYS A 370 -14.80 8.84 31.20
N GLU A 371 -15.38 9.43 32.23
CA GLU A 371 -16.39 10.49 32.15
C GLU A 371 -15.83 11.80 31.60
N LYS A 372 -14.50 11.97 31.62
CA LYS A 372 -13.79 13.13 31.03
C LYS A 372 -13.38 12.92 29.58
N VAL A 373 -13.77 11.80 28.96
CA VAL A 373 -13.54 11.51 27.54
C VAL A 373 -14.88 11.52 26.80
N TYR A 374 -15.15 12.59 26.08
CA TYR A 374 -16.47 12.84 25.48
C TYR A 374 -16.59 12.18 24.10
N ALA A 375 -17.75 11.58 23.83
CA ALA A 375 -18.04 11.02 22.53
C ALA A 375 -18.56 12.11 21.58
N VAL A 376 -18.11 12.10 20.32
CA VAL A 376 -18.60 13.05 19.30
C VAL A 376 -19.11 12.29 18.08
N THR A 377 -20.30 12.66 17.60
CA THR A 377 -20.76 12.23 16.28
C THR A 377 -20.13 13.13 15.22
N LEU A 378 -19.89 12.59 14.03
CA LEU A 378 -19.37 13.32 12.88
C LEU A 378 -20.31 13.10 11.70
N ASP A 379 -20.50 14.13 10.87
CA ASP A 379 -21.33 14.10 9.66
C ASP A 379 -20.47 14.16 8.38
N PRO A 380 -19.81 13.07 7.99
CA PRO A 380 -18.95 13.06 6.80
C PRO A 380 -19.73 13.15 5.49
N GLU A 381 -21.06 12.94 5.49
CA GLU A 381 -21.90 13.07 4.30
C GLU A 381 -22.31 14.52 4.07
N GLY A 382 -22.75 15.22 5.12
CA GLY A 382 -23.16 16.62 5.04
C GLY A 382 -21.99 17.62 5.02
N SER A 383 -20.88 17.29 5.69
CA SER A 383 -19.73 18.18 5.86
C SER A 383 -18.38 17.44 5.79
N PRO A 384 -18.05 16.79 4.65
CA PRO A 384 -16.83 16.01 4.48
C PRO A 384 -15.53 16.78 4.76
N TRP A 385 -15.43 18.04 4.29
CA TRP A 385 -14.22 18.84 4.48
C TRP A 385 -14.08 19.33 5.92
N THR A 386 -15.19 19.68 6.56
CA THR A 386 -15.25 20.07 7.98
C THR A 386 -14.86 18.91 8.89
N VAL A 387 -15.39 17.71 8.65
CA VAL A 387 -15.00 16.50 9.41
C VAL A 387 -13.52 16.20 9.23
N ARG A 388 -13.00 16.32 8.00
CA ARG A 388 -11.58 16.12 7.72
C ARG A 388 -10.69 17.13 8.47
N TYR A 389 -11.06 18.40 8.42
CA TYR A 389 -10.38 19.47 9.15
C TYR A 389 -10.37 19.18 10.65
N PHE A 390 -11.54 18.87 11.22
CA PHE A 390 -11.70 18.56 12.63
C PHE A 390 -10.80 17.40 13.08
N ARG A 391 -10.80 16.30 12.33
CA ARG A 391 -9.96 15.13 12.64
C ARG A 391 -8.47 15.49 12.67
N LYS A 392 -8.02 16.31 11.70
CA LYS A 392 -6.63 16.73 11.58
C LYS A 392 -6.19 17.61 12.75
N ILE A 393 -6.98 18.61 13.13
CA ILE A 393 -6.60 19.54 14.21
C ILE A 393 -6.71 18.91 15.61
N THR A 394 -7.61 17.94 15.78
CA THR A 394 -7.80 17.23 17.06
C THR A 394 -6.89 16.01 17.20
N GLY A 395 -6.28 15.55 16.11
CA GLY A 395 -5.46 14.33 16.05
C GLY A 395 -6.25 13.03 15.90
N LEU A 396 -7.58 13.10 15.72
CA LEU A 396 -8.44 11.94 15.49
C LEU A 396 -8.19 11.22 14.14
N ASP A 397 -7.37 11.79 13.26
CA ASP A 397 -6.92 11.13 12.03
C ASP A 397 -5.79 10.11 12.27
N HIS A 398 -5.07 10.20 13.40
CA HIS A 398 -3.97 9.29 13.73
C HIS A 398 -4.08 8.68 15.15
N LYS A 399 -4.92 9.22 16.03
CA LYS A 399 -5.14 8.74 17.41
C LYS A 399 -6.62 8.42 17.64
N PRO A 400 -6.94 7.44 18.51
CA PRO A 400 -8.33 7.14 18.86
C PRO A 400 -8.95 8.18 19.80
N ILE A 401 -8.13 8.92 20.55
CA ILE A 401 -8.53 10.06 21.37
C ILE A 401 -7.90 11.32 20.78
N GLY A 402 -8.72 12.35 20.59
CA GLY A 402 -8.29 13.68 20.16
C GLY A 402 -8.42 14.70 21.27
N THR A 403 -7.84 15.88 21.04
CA THR A 403 -7.83 16.99 22.00
C THR A 403 -8.42 18.25 21.38
N MET A 404 -9.22 18.99 22.14
CA MET A 404 -9.64 20.34 21.81
C MET A 404 -9.22 21.27 22.95
N LYS A 405 -8.53 22.37 22.62
CA LYS A 405 -8.11 23.36 23.60
C LYS A 405 -9.13 24.48 23.67
N VAL A 406 -9.63 24.78 24.86
CA VAL A 406 -10.65 25.82 25.07
C VAL A 406 -10.09 27.18 24.68
N HIS A 407 -10.75 27.85 23.75
CA HIS A 407 -10.39 29.20 23.32
C HIS A 407 -11.09 30.24 24.20
N PHE A 408 -12.39 30.09 24.44
CA PHE A 408 -13.13 31.07 25.22
C PHE A 408 -14.42 30.47 25.80
N THR A 409 -14.64 30.72 27.08
CA THR A 409 -15.82 30.31 27.83
C THR A 409 -15.95 31.12 29.11
N PHE A 410 -17.19 31.38 29.56
CA PHE A 410 -17.49 31.92 30.88
C PHE A 410 -18.91 31.53 31.32
N GLU A 411 -19.21 31.68 32.61
CA GLU A 411 -20.50 31.28 33.18
C GLU A 411 -21.68 32.03 32.54
N GLY A 412 -22.67 31.27 32.04
CA GLY A 412 -23.85 31.81 31.35
C GLY A 412 -23.66 32.09 29.86
N MET A 413 -22.51 31.75 29.28
CA MET A 413 -22.32 31.83 27.82
C MET A 413 -23.13 30.72 27.13
N PRO A 414 -23.87 31.02 26.03
CA PRO A 414 -24.74 30.03 25.38
C PRO A 414 -23.99 29.00 24.51
N MET A 415 -22.66 29.08 24.48
CA MET A 415 -21.76 28.22 23.71
C MET A 415 -20.36 28.22 24.33
N ILE A 416 -19.58 27.21 24.01
CA ILE A 416 -18.14 27.13 24.30
C ILE A 416 -17.36 26.99 22.98
N THR A 417 -16.23 27.67 22.88
CA THR A 417 -15.39 27.65 21.68
C THR A 417 -14.00 27.10 21.96
N PHE A 418 -13.41 26.47 20.94
CA PHE A 418 -12.09 25.84 21.00
C PHE A 418 -11.19 26.38 19.89
N GLU A 419 -9.89 26.37 20.19
CA GLU A 419 -8.86 26.78 19.25
C GLU A 419 -8.93 25.94 17.98
N GLY A 420 -8.79 26.63 16.84
CA GLY A 420 -8.64 26.02 15.54
C GLY A 420 -7.42 26.57 14.82
N ASP A 421 -7.20 26.06 13.62
CA ASP A 421 -6.17 26.53 12.69
C ASP A 421 -6.80 27.31 11.52
N SER A 422 -6.56 28.61 11.49
CA SER A 422 -7.11 29.51 10.47
C SER A 422 -6.43 29.38 9.10
N LEU A 423 -5.22 28.83 9.01
CA LEU A 423 -4.54 28.56 7.75
C LEU A 423 -5.11 27.29 7.11
N LEU A 424 -5.29 26.23 7.90
CA LEU A 424 -5.92 25.00 7.43
C LEU A 424 -7.40 25.19 7.10
N ALA A 425 -8.09 26.13 7.76
CA ALA A 425 -9.48 26.48 7.48
C ALA A 425 -9.67 27.44 6.28
N ALA A 426 -8.58 27.87 5.61
CA ALA A 426 -8.68 28.80 4.49
C ALA A 426 -9.50 28.26 3.32
N ASP A 427 -9.47 26.94 3.12
CA ASP A 427 -10.22 26.23 2.06
C ASP A 427 -11.49 25.55 2.61
N LEU A 428 -11.96 25.94 3.80
CA LEU A 428 -13.18 25.40 4.40
C LEU A 428 -14.41 26.13 3.83
N TYR A 429 -14.80 25.77 2.60
CA TYR A 429 -15.99 26.30 1.94
C TYR A 429 -17.27 26.01 2.74
N PRO A 430 -18.34 26.82 2.56
CA PRO A 430 -19.63 26.51 3.16
C PRO A 430 -20.13 25.11 2.78
N GLU A 431 -20.44 24.29 3.79
CA GLU A 431 -21.03 22.96 3.68
C GLU A 431 -22.42 22.96 4.35
N ARG A 432 -22.84 21.85 4.98
CA ARG A 432 -24.11 21.80 5.72
C ARG A 432 -24.14 22.84 6.84
N GLN A 433 -25.22 23.62 6.89
CA GLN A 433 -25.48 24.65 7.89
C GLN A 433 -26.61 24.20 8.82
N PHE A 434 -26.79 24.88 9.94
CA PHE A 434 -28.02 24.73 10.72
C PHE A 434 -29.15 25.50 10.03
N GLU A 435 -30.34 24.92 9.96
CA GLU A 435 -31.45 25.47 9.16
C GLU A 435 -32.40 26.32 10.00
N GLN A 436 -33.03 25.71 11.01
CA GLN A 436 -34.09 26.36 11.80
C GLN A 436 -33.59 26.75 13.18
N GLN A 437 -32.88 25.84 13.84
CA GLN A 437 -32.44 26.00 15.21
C GLN A 437 -31.15 25.20 15.40
N SER A 438 -30.18 25.78 16.09
CA SER A 438 -29.07 25.06 16.71
C SER A 438 -29.50 24.62 18.10
N ILE A 439 -29.31 23.33 18.40
CA ILE A 439 -29.74 22.74 19.68
C ILE A 439 -28.53 22.45 20.57
N LYS A 440 -28.79 22.30 21.88
CA LYS A 440 -27.76 21.96 22.87
C LYS A 440 -26.97 20.71 22.43
N GLY A 441 -25.65 20.81 22.45
CA GLY A 441 -24.69 19.79 22.04
C GLY A 441 -24.32 19.78 20.56
N ASP A 442 -24.96 20.60 19.73
CA ASP A 442 -24.52 20.75 18.33
C ASP A 442 -23.11 21.29 18.25
N MET A 443 -22.34 20.74 17.33
CA MET A 443 -20.97 21.15 17.03
C MET A 443 -20.88 21.71 15.62
N ALA A 444 -20.16 22.82 15.47
CA ALA A 444 -19.88 23.42 14.18
C ALA A 444 -18.46 24.01 14.13
N ILE A 445 -18.00 24.30 12.92
CA ILE A 445 -16.74 24.98 12.67
C ILE A 445 -17.00 26.20 11.80
N THR A 446 -16.45 27.34 12.20
CA THR A 446 -16.57 28.59 11.44
C THR A 446 -15.87 28.42 10.09
N ASN A 447 -16.60 28.67 9.00
CA ASN A 447 -16.11 28.44 7.64
C ASN A 447 -15.35 29.65 7.09
N MET A 448 -14.80 29.53 5.87
CA MET A 448 -13.94 30.55 5.26
C MET A 448 -14.63 31.91 5.01
N SER A 449 -15.97 32.00 5.10
CA SER A 449 -16.71 33.24 4.89
C SER A 449 -16.57 34.24 6.04
N ARG A 450 -16.02 33.81 7.17
CA ARG A 450 -15.91 34.61 8.40
C ARG A 450 -14.47 34.83 8.84
N PRO A 451 -14.17 35.91 9.59
CA PRO A 451 -12.81 36.20 10.07
C PRO A 451 -12.24 35.12 11.01
N GLN A 452 -13.08 34.51 11.86
CA GLN A 452 -12.68 33.48 12.83
C GLN A 452 -12.72 32.06 12.25
N ARG A 453 -12.42 31.91 10.95
CA ARG A 453 -12.42 30.61 10.27
C ARG A 453 -11.58 29.57 11.01
N GLY A 454 -12.12 28.37 11.15
CA GLY A 454 -11.49 27.26 11.85
C GLY A 454 -11.86 27.14 13.33
N LEU A 455 -12.48 28.17 13.94
CA LEU A 455 -12.95 28.09 15.32
C LEU A 455 -13.98 26.97 15.46
N ILE A 456 -13.80 26.09 16.45
CA ILE A 456 -14.76 25.03 16.76
C ILE A 456 -15.70 25.56 17.85
N GLY A 457 -16.99 25.29 17.71
CA GLY A 457 -18.00 25.72 18.67
C GLY A 457 -18.92 24.59 19.05
N ILE A 458 -19.31 24.55 20.33
CA ILE A 458 -20.33 23.64 20.87
C ILE A 458 -21.43 24.47 21.51
N ARG A 459 -22.66 24.21 21.09
CA ARG A 459 -23.83 24.92 21.60
C ARG A 459 -24.23 24.42 22.99
N LEU A 460 -24.44 25.33 23.95
CA LEU A 460 -24.88 25.02 25.31
C LEU A 460 -26.37 25.32 25.52
N GLU A 461 -26.93 26.26 24.77
CA GLU A 461 -28.34 26.65 24.81
C GLU A 461 -28.95 26.73 23.40
N GLU A 462 -30.22 26.37 23.22
CA GLU A 462 -30.82 26.40 21.88
C GLU A 462 -30.94 27.83 21.32
N SER A 463 -30.81 27.99 19.99
CA SER A 463 -30.97 29.29 19.32
C SER A 463 -31.44 29.14 17.88
N GLU A 464 -32.36 30.01 17.45
CA GLU A 464 -32.82 30.10 16.06
C GLU A 464 -31.94 31.04 15.22
N GLU A 465 -31.16 31.91 15.86
CA GLU A 465 -30.40 32.97 15.18
C GLU A 465 -28.91 32.60 15.01
N PHE A 466 -28.31 31.98 16.03
CA PHE A 466 -26.87 31.73 16.09
C PHE A 466 -26.53 30.25 16.21
N GLY A 467 -25.49 29.83 15.49
CA GLY A 467 -24.99 28.47 15.49
C GLY A 467 -24.07 28.16 16.68
N PRO A 468 -23.45 26.95 16.68
CA PRO A 468 -22.55 26.52 17.74
C PRO A 468 -21.29 27.38 17.93
N THR A 469 -20.84 28.08 16.88
CA THR A 469 -19.69 29.00 16.93
C THR A 469 -20.08 30.47 17.16
N GLY A 470 -21.38 30.75 17.31
CA GLY A 470 -21.92 32.11 17.45
C GLY A 470 -22.08 32.84 16.12
N GLU A 471 -21.79 32.18 15.01
CA GLU A 471 -22.02 32.69 13.66
C GLU A 471 -23.47 32.43 13.20
N GLU A 472 -23.99 33.29 12.33
CA GLU A 472 -25.23 33.07 11.58
C GLU A 472 -25.13 31.82 10.69
N PRO A 473 -26.25 31.25 10.18
CA PRO A 473 -26.26 30.00 9.42
C PRO A 473 -25.19 29.87 8.35
N HIS A 474 -24.96 30.92 7.56
CA HIS A 474 -24.01 30.89 6.45
C HIS A 474 -22.53 30.89 6.88
N GLY A 475 -22.23 31.26 8.13
CA GLY A 475 -20.88 31.44 8.65
C GLY A 475 -20.25 30.19 9.26
N ALA A 476 -21.03 29.13 9.52
CA ALA A 476 -20.53 27.92 10.17
C ALA A 476 -21.02 26.65 9.48
N ASN A 477 -20.13 25.66 9.37
CA ASN A 477 -20.44 24.33 8.89
C ASN A 477 -20.72 23.41 10.07
N MET A 478 -21.84 22.69 10.03
CA MET A 478 -22.19 21.67 11.01
C MET A 478 -21.18 20.52 10.94
N LEU A 479 -20.68 20.10 12.09
CA LEU A 479 -19.74 18.99 12.23
C LEU A 479 -20.45 17.71 12.69
N GLY A 480 -21.36 17.85 13.64
CA GLY A 480 -21.98 16.76 14.36
C GLY A 480 -22.43 17.22 15.74
N ARG A 481 -22.32 16.36 16.76
CA ARG A 481 -22.80 16.63 18.12
C ARG A 481 -21.89 16.02 19.17
N LEU A 482 -21.74 16.72 20.28
CA LEU A 482 -21.13 16.17 21.48
C LEU A 482 -22.17 15.34 22.24
N ILE A 483 -21.84 14.08 22.50
CA ILE A 483 -22.63 13.16 23.30
C ILE A 483 -22.01 13.13 24.70
N GLY A 484 -22.80 13.55 25.69
CA GLY A 484 -22.39 13.50 27.08
C GLY A 484 -23.15 14.51 27.92
N ASP A 485 -22.75 14.61 29.18
CA ASP A 485 -23.24 15.63 30.09
C ASP A 485 -22.44 16.92 29.88
N LEU A 486 -23.07 17.88 29.18
CA LEU A 486 -22.49 19.21 28.93
C LEU A 486 -22.38 20.04 30.21
N ASP A 487 -23.22 19.79 31.20
CA ASP A 487 -23.14 20.53 32.46
C ASP A 487 -21.91 20.06 33.24
N ALA A 488 -21.61 18.75 33.20
CA ALA A 488 -20.36 18.19 33.72
C ALA A 488 -19.12 18.63 32.94
N LEU A 489 -19.21 18.83 31.61
CA LEU A 489 -18.13 19.42 30.82
C LEU A 489 -17.81 20.85 31.26
N MET A 490 -18.84 21.62 31.58
CA MET A 490 -18.70 23.03 31.95
C MET A 490 -18.31 23.24 33.42
N ASP A 491 -18.36 22.20 34.24
CA ASP A 491 -17.99 22.30 35.66
C ASP A 491 -16.49 22.58 35.82
N GLY A 492 -16.18 23.82 36.23
CA GLY A 492 -14.80 24.26 36.50
C GLY A 492 -13.93 24.48 35.25
N ILE A 493 -14.51 24.48 34.04
CA ILE A 493 -13.77 24.66 32.79
C ILE A 493 -13.26 26.12 32.63
N GLN A 494 -12.02 26.27 32.17
CA GLN A 494 -11.38 27.55 31.96
C GLN A 494 -10.76 27.68 30.56
N GLU A 495 -10.45 28.91 30.17
CA GLU A 495 -9.69 29.18 28.95
C GLU A 495 -8.32 28.48 29.02
N GLY A 496 -7.96 27.78 27.93
CA GLY A 496 -6.73 27.02 27.84
C GLY A 496 -6.81 25.55 28.28
N ASP A 497 -7.92 25.12 28.89
CA ASP A 497 -8.11 23.72 29.28
C ASP A 497 -8.18 22.78 28.07
N ILE A 498 -7.80 21.52 28.27
CA ILE A 498 -7.84 20.47 27.24
C ILE A 498 -9.04 19.57 27.48
N ILE A 499 -9.87 19.43 26.45
CA ILE A 499 -10.97 18.48 26.40
C ILE A 499 -10.60 17.30 25.52
N TYR A 500 -10.77 16.10 26.07
CA TYR A 500 -10.52 14.84 25.38
C TYR A 500 -11.78 14.31 24.71
N ILE A 501 -11.66 13.94 23.44
CA ILE A 501 -12.77 13.48 22.62
C ILE A 501 -12.46 12.16 21.92
N ARG A 502 -13.50 11.41 21.59
CA ARG A 502 -13.41 10.23 20.73
C ARG A 502 -14.61 10.15 19.78
N PRO A 503 -14.50 9.44 18.65
CA PRO A 503 -15.67 9.11 17.84
C PRO A 503 -16.71 8.36 18.66
N ALA A 504 -17.98 8.74 18.48
CA ALA A 504 -19.11 8.01 19.04
C ALA A 504 -19.20 6.61 18.42
N THR A 505 -19.53 5.62 19.24
CA THR A 505 -19.89 4.29 18.74
C THR A 505 -21.25 4.34 18.02
N ALA A 506 -21.53 3.33 17.19
CA ALA A 506 -22.81 3.25 16.48
C ALA A 506 -24.02 3.24 17.44
N GLU A 507 -23.87 2.68 18.64
CA GLU A 507 -24.93 2.67 19.67
C GLU A 507 -25.16 4.05 20.28
N GLU A 508 -24.08 4.79 20.57
CA GLU A 508 -24.14 6.16 21.10
C GLU A 508 -24.75 7.12 20.08
N ALA A 509 -24.40 6.98 18.80
CA ALA A 509 -24.90 7.83 17.73
C ALA A 509 -26.43 7.74 17.50
N VAL A 510 -27.05 6.61 17.87
CA VAL A 510 -28.51 6.38 17.72
C VAL A 510 -29.30 6.90 18.93
N GLY A 511 -28.62 7.19 20.06
CA GLY A 511 -29.21 7.69 21.29
C GLY A 511 -30.13 6.67 22.01
N PRO A 512 -30.52 6.92 23.28
CA PRO A 512 -31.42 6.03 24.00
C PRO A 512 -32.81 6.00 23.34
N ARG A 513 -33.26 4.82 22.90
CA ARG A 513 -34.64 4.60 22.41
C ARG A 513 -35.66 5.02 23.48
N LYS A 514 -36.20 6.23 23.40
CA LYS A 514 -37.38 6.63 24.18
C LYS A 514 -38.54 5.70 23.78
N LYS A 515 -38.94 4.81 24.69
CA LYS A 515 -40.22 4.08 24.59
C LYS A 515 -41.36 5.10 24.62
N MET A 516 -41.80 5.56 23.44
CA MET A 516 -43.05 6.30 23.33
C MET A 516 -44.20 5.34 23.63
N GLY A 517 -44.77 5.48 24.84
CA GLY A 517 -46.02 4.84 25.21
C GLY A 517 -47.12 5.26 24.23
N GLN A 518 -47.80 4.26 23.65
CA GLN A 518 -48.97 4.46 22.81
C GLN A 518 -50.06 5.19 23.60
N LYS A 519 -50.25 6.49 23.32
CA LYS A 519 -51.52 7.15 23.62
C LYS A 519 -52.57 6.58 22.67
N LYS A 520 -53.44 5.70 23.19
CA LYS A 520 -54.69 5.27 22.55
C LYS A 520 -55.51 6.50 22.18
N LYS A 521 -55.60 6.82 20.88
CA LYS A 521 -56.67 7.67 20.34
C LYS A 521 -57.96 6.84 20.35
N ALA A 522 -58.89 7.20 21.23
CA ALA A 522 -60.27 6.75 21.15
C ALA A 522 -60.89 7.30 19.85
N SER A 523 -61.37 6.38 19.01
CA SER A 523 -62.02 6.65 17.73
C SER A 523 -63.38 7.32 17.93
N ALA A 524 -63.56 8.49 17.30
CA ALA A 524 -64.84 9.15 17.15
C ALA A 524 -65.77 8.39 16.19
N GLY A 525 -67.07 8.50 16.48
CA GLY A 525 -68.18 7.75 15.91
C GLY A 525 -68.31 7.74 14.38
N LYS A 526 -68.70 6.57 13.87
CA LYS A 526 -69.53 6.42 12.67
C LYS A 526 -70.94 6.92 12.99
N ARG A 527 -71.52 7.80 12.17
CA ARG A 527 -72.78 7.52 11.43
C ARG A 527 -73.29 8.69 10.58
N ALA A 528 -73.60 8.32 9.33
CA ALA A 528 -74.78 8.67 8.53
C ALA A 528 -74.91 10.09 7.98
N VAL A 529 -74.63 10.18 6.68
CA VAL A 529 -75.31 11.07 5.73
C VAL A 529 -76.74 10.56 5.53
N ASN A 530 -77.75 11.42 5.76
CA ASN A 530 -78.77 11.69 4.74
C ASN A 530 -79.77 12.79 5.13
N LYS A 531 -80.18 13.50 4.08
CA LYS A 531 -81.44 14.24 3.86
C LYS A 531 -81.57 15.69 4.35
N SER A 532 -81.45 16.58 3.35
CA SER A 532 -82.51 17.48 2.84
C SER A 532 -83.35 18.25 3.86
N GLU A 533 -83.35 19.59 3.78
CA GLU A 533 -84.43 20.37 3.16
C GLU A 533 -84.12 21.88 3.27
N GLU A 534 -84.86 22.62 2.48
CA GLU A 534 -84.80 24.05 2.15
C GLU A 534 -85.00 24.98 3.34
N GLY A 535 -84.53 26.23 3.19
CA GLY A 535 -84.78 27.35 4.11
C GLY A 535 -83.70 28.41 4.07
#